data_AF-A0A923MIY6-F1
#
_entry.id   AF-A0A923MIY6-F1
#
_cell.length_a   1.000
_cell.length_b   1.000
_cell.length_c   1.000
_cell.angle_alpha   90.00
_cell.angle_beta   90.00
_cell.angle_gamma   90.00
#
_symmetry.space_group_name_H-M   'P 1'
#
loop_
_entity.id
_entity.type
_entity.pdbx_description
1 polymer ?
#
loop_
_entity_poly.entity_id
_entity_poly.type
_entity_poly.pdbx_seq_one_letter_code
_entity_poly.pdbx_strand_id
1 'polypeptide(L)'
;MGKPKTVITENGAVYQLSDPSALRLVYRIVGVALILMGAVLTLISPAGVAFAALGLALVFWLPKKIQPAKKFLRFTGTPCAGNCTFGHWDPKVHTGQAQLERFEKAVHQPMAILSYNAQNGFAEIKGSGSDTYMTSLDECTCPDFDKRSKPCKHIYFLALQMGYTSDDFYSC
;
A
#
# COMPACT_ATOMS: atom_id res chain seq x y z
N MET A 1 -27.96 6.26 -1.03
CA MET A 1 -27.30 4.99 -0.64
C MET A 1 -25.96 4.90 -1.35
N GLY A 2 -24.85 4.96 -0.63
CA GLY A 2 -23.51 4.83 -1.24
C GLY A 2 -23.28 3.41 -1.74
N LYS A 3 -22.64 3.24 -2.90
CA LYS A 3 -22.26 1.91 -3.40
C LYS A 3 -21.39 1.19 -2.34
N PRO A 4 -21.56 -0.14 -2.17
CA PRO A 4 -20.71 -0.91 -1.29
C PRO A 4 -19.25 -0.81 -1.75
N LYS A 5 -18.34 -0.50 -0.82
CA LYS A 5 -16.90 -0.45 -1.09
C LYS A 5 -16.36 -1.88 -1.21
N THR A 6 -15.69 -2.19 -2.31
CA THR A 6 -15.09 -3.52 -2.51
C THR A 6 -13.85 -3.66 -1.63
N VAL A 7 -13.82 -4.69 -0.78
CA VAL A 7 -12.69 -5.04 0.08
C VAL A 7 -12.10 -6.35 -0.40
N ILE A 8 -10.78 -6.43 -0.50
CA ILE A 8 -10.05 -7.64 -0.89
C ILE A 8 -8.97 -7.97 0.15
N THR A 9 -8.58 -9.23 0.25
CA THR A 9 -7.49 -9.70 1.12
C THR A 9 -6.43 -10.36 0.26
N GLU A 10 -5.17 -9.94 0.41
CA GLU A 10 -4.01 -10.51 -0.30
C GLU A 10 -2.89 -10.74 0.73
N ASN A 11 -2.43 -12.00 0.87
CA ASN A 11 -1.37 -12.41 1.80
C ASN A 11 -1.56 -11.89 3.24
N GLY A 12 -2.79 -11.97 3.77
CA GLY A 12 -3.13 -11.49 5.11
C GLY A 12 -3.27 -9.98 5.25
N ALA A 13 -3.06 -9.19 4.19
CA ALA A 13 -3.33 -7.75 4.16
C ALA A 13 -4.70 -7.45 3.53
N VAL A 14 -5.46 -6.57 4.17
CA VAL A 14 -6.79 -6.14 3.72
C VAL A 14 -6.68 -4.80 3.02
N TYR A 15 -7.25 -4.72 1.82
CA TYR A 15 -7.29 -3.51 1.00
C TYR A 15 -8.72 -3.11 0.65
N GLN A 16 -8.94 -1.81 0.55
CA GLN A 16 -10.13 -1.22 -0.04
C GLN A 16 -9.83 -0.79 -1.47
N LEU A 17 -10.65 -1.22 -2.43
CA LEU A 17 -10.58 -0.77 -3.81
C LEU A 17 -11.43 0.49 -4.00
N SER A 18 -10.89 1.49 -4.70
CA SER A 18 -11.70 2.60 -5.19
C SER A 18 -12.61 2.14 -6.33
N ASP A 19 -13.81 2.71 -6.45
CA ASP A 19 -14.69 2.51 -7.60
C ASP A 19 -14.32 3.53 -8.70
N PRO A 20 -13.64 3.13 -9.80
CA PRO A 20 -13.26 4.05 -10.87
C PRO A 20 -14.45 4.41 -11.77
N SER A 21 -15.67 3.92 -11.50
CA SER A 21 -16.82 4.12 -12.39
C SER A 21 -17.20 5.59 -12.59
N ALA A 22 -17.13 6.42 -11.54
CA ALA A 22 -17.40 7.85 -11.67
C ALA A 22 -16.38 8.54 -12.58
N LEU A 23 -15.08 8.23 -12.40
CA LEU A 23 -14.02 8.77 -13.25
C LEU A 23 -14.17 8.30 -14.71
N ARG A 24 -14.46 7.01 -14.93
CA ARG A 24 -14.75 6.47 -16.27
C ARG A 24 -15.96 7.14 -16.93
N LEU A 25 -16.99 7.48 -16.15
CA LEU A 25 -18.16 8.21 -16.64
C LEU A 25 -17.78 9.64 -17.07
N VAL A 26 -16.98 10.35 -16.27
CA VAL A 26 -16.50 11.70 -16.62
C VAL A 26 -15.70 11.68 -17.92
N TYR A 27 -14.75 10.75 -18.08
CA TYR A 27 -13.98 10.60 -19.32
C TYR A 27 -14.88 10.33 -20.55
N ARG A 28 -15.95 9.55 -20.39
CA ARG A 28 -16.92 9.32 -21.46
C ARG A 28 -17.69 10.58 -21.81
N ILE A 29 -18.18 11.34 -20.82
CA ILE A 29 -18.93 12.59 -21.05
C ILE A 29 -18.03 13.62 -21.76
N VAL A 30 -16.82 13.84 -21.24
CA VAL A 30 -15.84 14.77 -21.83
C VAL A 30 -15.44 14.31 -23.24
N GLY A 31 -15.23 13.01 -23.44
CA GLY A 31 -14.91 12.44 -24.73
C GLY A 31 -16.03 12.64 -25.76
N VAL A 32 -17.29 12.42 -25.39
CA VAL A 32 -18.45 12.69 -26.26
C VAL A 32 -18.54 14.18 -26.61
N ALA A 33 -18.35 15.07 -25.64
CA ALA A 33 -18.34 16.52 -25.89
C ALA A 33 -17.25 16.91 -26.89
N LEU A 34 -16.04 16.34 -26.77
CA LEU A 34 -14.93 16.57 -27.71
C LEU A 34 -15.21 16.01 -29.11
N ILE A 35 -15.91 14.88 -29.23
CA ILE A 35 -16.35 14.34 -30.53
C ILE A 35 -17.31 15.30 -31.20
N LEU A 36 -18.32 15.79 -30.48
CA LEU A 36 -19.31 16.73 -31.02
C LEU A 36 -18.65 18.06 -31.43
N MET A 37 -17.78 18.61 -30.56
CA MET A 37 -17.02 19.83 -30.87
C MET A 37 -16.09 19.63 -32.08
N GLY A 38 -15.40 18.49 -32.15
CA GLY A 38 -14.55 18.13 -33.28
C GLY A 38 -15.33 18.04 -34.59
N ALA A 39 -16.50 17.39 -34.58
CA ALA A 39 -17.38 17.28 -35.75
C ALA A 39 -17.85 18.65 -36.25
N VAL A 40 -18.25 19.56 -35.36
CA VAL A 40 -18.61 20.93 -35.76
C VAL A 40 -17.40 21.67 -36.32
N LEU A 41 -16.23 21.54 -35.69
CA LEU A 41 -15.01 22.22 -36.14
C LEU A 41 -14.52 21.69 -37.49
N THR A 42 -14.75 20.41 -37.82
CA THR A 42 -14.40 19.87 -39.14
C THR A 42 -15.12 20.55 -40.31
N LEU A 43 -16.25 21.21 -40.05
CA LEU A 43 -16.95 22.02 -41.06
C LEU A 43 -16.19 23.31 -41.40
N ILE A 44 -15.29 23.76 -40.52
CA ILE A 44 -14.58 25.04 -40.63
C ILE A 44 -13.07 24.80 -40.86
N SER A 45 -12.49 23.78 -40.25
CA SER A 45 -11.06 23.48 -40.30
C SER A 45 -10.79 21.97 -40.16
N PRO A 46 -9.84 21.41 -40.94
CA PRO A 46 -9.46 20.00 -40.81
C PRO A 46 -8.89 19.65 -39.42
N ALA A 47 -8.51 20.65 -38.62
CA ALA A 47 -8.08 20.45 -37.23
C ALA A 47 -9.17 19.78 -36.35
N GLY A 48 -10.45 19.86 -36.73
CA GLY A 48 -11.54 19.18 -36.02
C GLY A 48 -11.39 17.66 -35.93
N VAL A 49 -10.69 17.03 -36.89
CA VAL A 49 -10.42 15.59 -36.89
C VAL A 49 -9.59 15.18 -35.67
N ALA A 50 -8.63 16.01 -35.26
CA ALA A 50 -7.79 15.74 -34.10
C ALA A 50 -8.61 15.73 -32.80
N PHE A 51 -9.57 16.65 -32.65
CA PHE A 51 -10.46 16.69 -31.48
C PHE A 51 -11.41 15.49 -31.44
N ALA A 52 -11.96 15.08 -32.58
CA ALA A 52 -12.80 13.89 -32.67
C ALA A 52 -12.01 12.61 -32.33
N ALA A 53 -10.77 12.49 -32.81
CA ALA A 53 -9.88 11.38 -32.47
C ALA A 53 -9.53 11.34 -30.97
N LEU A 54 -9.22 12.50 -30.37
CA LEU A 54 -8.98 12.61 -28.92
C LEU A 54 -10.22 12.22 -28.12
N GLY A 55 -11.40 12.67 -28.54
CA GLY A 55 -12.66 12.30 -27.90
C GLY A 55 -12.94 10.80 -27.97
N LEU A 56 -12.71 10.15 -29.12
CA LEU A 56 -12.80 8.68 -29.25
C LEU A 56 -11.83 7.96 -28.31
N ALA A 57 -10.59 8.44 -28.18
CA ALA A 57 -9.62 7.89 -27.24
C ALA A 57 -10.09 7.99 -25.79
N LEU A 58 -10.70 9.11 -25.38
CA LEU A 58 -11.24 9.32 -24.03
C LEU A 58 -12.48 8.44 -23.74
N VAL A 59 -13.30 8.14 -24.74
CA VAL A 59 -14.49 7.27 -24.57
C VAL A 59 -14.09 5.79 -24.50
N PHE A 60 -13.20 5.33 -25.37
CA PHE A 60 -12.98 3.90 -25.60
C PHE A 60 -11.65 3.36 -25.11
N TRP A 61 -10.60 4.18 -25.09
CA TRP A 61 -9.25 3.72 -24.82
C TRP A 61 -8.78 4.02 -23.40
N LEU A 62 -8.81 5.29 -22.97
CA LEU A 62 -8.38 5.68 -21.62
C LEU A 62 -9.12 4.96 -20.49
N PRO A 63 -10.45 4.78 -20.51
CA PRO A 63 -11.18 4.13 -19.43
C PRO A 63 -10.78 2.68 -19.19
N LYS A 64 -10.24 2.01 -20.23
CA LYS A 64 -9.72 0.63 -20.12
C LYS A 64 -8.38 0.57 -19.40
N LYS A 65 -7.64 1.68 -19.35
CA LYS A 65 -6.35 1.79 -18.64
C LYS A 65 -6.52 2.19 -17.16
N ILE A 66 -7.70 2.67 -16.75
CA ILE A 66 -7.97 3.09 -15.37
C ILE A 66 -8.17 1.84 -14.50
N GLN A 67 -7.17 1.53 -13.69
CA GLN A 67 -7.22 0.49 -12.67
C GLN A 67 -7.78 1.05 -11.35
N PRO A 68 -8.51 0.25 -10.55
CA PRO A 68 -8.92 0.65 -9.22
C PRO A 68 -7.68 0.84 -8.33
N ALA A 69 -7.63 1.95 -7.59
CA ALA A 69 -6.58 2.18 -6.61
C ALA A 69 -6.81 1.28 -5.38
N LYS A 70 -5.75 0.63 -4.90
CA LYS A 70 -5.74 -0.15 -3.67
C LYS A 70 -5.33 0.75 -2.50
N LYS A 71 -6.16 0.83 -1.46
CA LYS A 71 -5.81 1.47 -0.18
C LYS A 71 -5.66 0.39 0.88
N PHE A 72 -4.48 0.28 1.48
CA PHE A 72 -4.25 -0.61 2.62
C PHE A 72 -5.12 -0.19 3.81
N LEU A 73 -5.68 -1.17 4.52
CA LEU A 73 -6.50 -0.95 5.71
C LEU A 73 -5.82 -1.51 6.96
N ARG A 74 -5.55 -2.82 6.98
CA ARG A 74 -5.00 -3.54 8.12
C ARG A 74 -4.55 -4.94 7.69
N PHE A 75 -3.82 -5.63 8.56
CA PHE A 75 -3.66 -7.07 8.44
C PHE A 75 -4.83 -7.83 9.08
N THR A 76 -5.01 -9.10 8.71
CA THR A 76 -6.03 -10.00 9.25
C THR A 76 -5.63 -10.61 10.60
N GLY A 77 -4.39 -10.42 11.06
CA GLY A 77 -3.97 -10.69 12.43
C GLY A 77 -3.62 -12.14 12.76
N THR A 78 -3.28 -12.99 11.79
CA THR A 78 -2.81 -14.36 12.09
C THR A 78 -1.71 -14.81 11.14
N PRO A 79 -0.44 -14.63 11.53
CA PRO A 79 0.68 -15.45 11.12
C PRO A 79 0.93 -16.38 12.31
N CYS A 80 0.17 -17.47 12.40
CA CYS A 80 0.49 -18.53 13.35
C CYS A 80 1.78 -19.20 12.87
N ALA A 81 2.93 -18.62 13.19
CA ALA A 81 4.19 -19.33 13.13
C ALA A 81 4.41 -19.79 14.56
N GLY A 82 4.20 -21.08 14.86
CA GLY A 82 4.60 -21.70 16.14
C GLY A 82 6.13 -21.73 16.29
N ASN A 83 6.77 -20.62 15.95
CA ASN A 83 8.19 -20.41 15.75
C ASN A 83 8.54 -19.20 16.61
N CYS A 84 9.66 -19.29 17.33
CA CYS A 84 10.11 -18.30 18.30
C CYS A 84 10.65 -16.98 17.69
N THR A 85 10.25 -16.66 16.47
CA THR A 85 10.85 -15.63 15.63
C THR A 85 9.97 -15.32 14.41
N PHE A 86 10.26 -14.21 13.73
CA PHE A 86 9.74 -13.90 12.39
C PHE A 86 10.89 -13.80 11.38
N GLY A 87 10.56 -13.85 10.09
CA GLY A 87 11.56 -13.76 9.03
C GLY A 87 12.66 -14.82 9.17
N HIS A 88 13.89 -14.44 8.87
CA HIS A 88 15.08 -15.30 8.91
C HIS A 88 15.98 -15.03 10.13
N TRP A 89 15.40 -14.52 11.22
CA TRP A 89 16.15 -14.16 12.43
C TRP A 89 16.36 -15.36 13.36
N ASP A 90 17.57 -15.50 13.91
CA ASP A 90 17.82 -16.40 15.04
C ASP A 90 16.99 -15.93 16.26
N PRO A 91 16.20 -16.80 16.91
CA PRO A 91 15.39 -16.43 18.08
C PRO A 91 16.15 -15.65 19.17
N LYS A 92 17.44 -15.96 19.36
CA LYS A 92 18.30 -15.28 20.35
C LYS A 92 18.48 -13.79 20.05
N VAL A 93 18.29 -13.35 18.80
CA VAL A 93 18.42 -11.94 18.42
C VAL A 93 17.42 -11.05 19.16
N HIS A 94 16.32 -11.60 19.67
CA HIS A 94 15.27 -10.84 20.36
C HIS A 94 15.56 -10.65 21.85
N THR A 95 16.39 -11.50 22.45
CA THR A 95 16.58 -11.61 23.92
C THR A 95 17.43 -10.51 24.56
N GLY A 96 18.25 -9.81 23.78
CA GLY A 96 19.15 -8.77 24.33
C GLY A 96 18.40 -7.53 24.83
N GLN A 97 18.88 -6.90 25.91
CA GLN A 97 18.26 -5.69 26.49
C GLN A 97 18.01 -4.58 25.45
N ALA A 98 18.99 -4.33 24.58
CA ALA A 98 18.86 -3.34 23.51
C ALA A 98 17.76 -3.68 22.49
N GLN A 99 17.38 -4.96 22.36
CA GLN A 99 16.33 -5.44 21.47
C GLN A 99 14.96 -5.37 22.14
N LEU A 100 14.89 -5.67 23.43
CA LEU A 100 13.72 -5.42 24.26
C LEU A 100 13.31 -3.93 24.21
N GLU A 101 14.24 -3.00 24.40
CA GLU A 101 13.96 -1.57 24.30
C GLU A 101 13.45 -1.14 22.91
N ARG A 102 13.86 -1.84 21.85
CA ARG A 102 13.39 -1.58 20.48
C ARG A 102 11.98 -2.12 20.27
N PHE A 103 11.68 -3.28 20.84
CA PHE A 103 10.34 -3.85 20.87
C PHE A 103 9.39 -2.94 21.67
N GLU A 104 9.77 -2.48 22.86
CA GLU A 104 8.97 -1.53 23.65
C GLU A 104 8.70 -0.22 22.88
N LYS A 105 9.72 0.30 22.18
CA LYS A 105 9.53 1.45 21.29
C LYS A 105 8.56 1.16 20.16
N ALA A 106 8.55 -0.07 19.62
CA ALA A 106 7.60 -0.48 18.60
C ALA A 106 6.15 -0.46 19.11
N VAL A 107 5.94 -0.85 20.37
CA VAL A 107 4.63 -0.88 21.02
C VAL A 107 4.11 0.52 21.36
N HIS A 108 4.99 1.39 21.89
CA HIS A 108 4.56 2.66 22.50
C HIS A 108 4.71 3.89 21.61
N GLN A 109 5.60 3.88 20.60
CA GLN A 109 5.80 5.06 19.77
C GLN A 109 4.71 5.19 18.70
N PRO A 110 4.27 6.42 18.39
CA PRO A 110 3.30 6.64 17.33
C PRO A 110 3.93 6.32 15.97
N MET A 111 3.48 5.23 15.36
CA MET A 111 3.87 4.80 14.03
C MET A 111 2.63 4.37 13.25
N ALA A 112 2.72 4.42 11.93
CA ALA A 112 1.61 4.04 11.05
C ALA A 112 2.11 3.35 9.79
N ILE A 113 1.36 2.36 9.33
CA ILE A 113 1.57 1.75 8.01
C ILE A 113 0.80 2.57 6.98
N LEU A 114 1.54 3.16 6.03
CA LEU A 114 0.98 3.95 4.94
C LEU A 114 0.53 3.05 3.79
N SER A 115 1.35 2.06 3.46
CA SER A 115 1.07 1.09 2.41
C SER A 115 1.77 -0.24 2.72
N TYR A 116 1.29 -1.31 2.09
CA TYR A 116 1.90 -2.63 2.14
C TYR A 116 1.83 -3.27 0.76
N ASN A 117 2.93 -3.89 0.34
CA ASN A 117 3.02 -4.64 -0.90
C ASN A 117 3.18 -6.13 -0.58
N ALA A 118 2.11 -6.86 -0.78
CA ALA A 118 2.04 -8.30 -0.53
C ALA A 118 2.97 -9.15 -1.44
N GLN A 119 3.44 -8.63 -2.58
CA GLN A 119 4.29 -9.39 -3.52
C GLN A 119 5.74 -9.47 -3.06
N ASN A 120 6.26 -8.38 -2.48
CA ASN A 120 7.64 -8.31 -1.99
C ASN A 120 7.73 -8.28 -0.46
N GLY A 121 6.60 -8.21 0.25
CA GLY A 121 6.56 -8.23 1.71
C GLY A 121 6.94 -6.92 2.39
N PHE A 122 7.00 -5.81 1.64
CA PHE A 122 7.40 -4.51 2.19
C PHE A 122 6.21 -3.64 2.58
N ALA A 123 6.28 -3.06 3.76
CA ALA A 123 5.46 -1.97 4.24
C ALA A 123 6.20 -0.64 4.14
N GLU A 124 5.46 0.42 3.84
CA GLU A 124 5.89 1.79 4.01
C GLU A 124 5.43 2.27 5.40
N ILE A 125 6.37 2.49 6.31
CA ILE A 125 6.09 2.80 7.71
C ILE A 125 6.52 4.22 8.00
N LYS A 126 5.57 5.02 8.48
CA LYS A 126 5.85 6.35 9.05
C LYS A 126 6.39 6.16 10.46
N GLY A 127 7.61 6.63 10.69
CA GLY A 127 8.24 6.64 12.01
C GLY A 127 7.60 7.66 12.96
N SER A 128 8.19 7.80 14.15
CA SER A 128 7.75 8.76 15.17
C SER A 128 7.90 10.24 14.78
N GLY A 129 8.60 10.53 13.68
CA GLY A 129 8.81 11.87 13.14
C GLY A 129 8.13 12.08 11.78
N SER A 130 8.79 12.83 10.90
CA SER A 130 8.38 13.04 9.50
C SER A 130 8.84 11.91 8.56
N ASP A 131 9.79 11.09 9.00
CA ASP A 131 10.47 10.14 8.14
C ASP A 131 9.63 8.88 7.90
N THR A 132 9.75 8.36 6.69
CA THR A 132 9.12 7.13 6.25
C THR A 132 10.19 6.13 5.84
N TYR A 133 10.01 4.88 6.25
CA TYR A 133 10.96 3.80 5.96
C TYR A 133 10.26 2.65 5.25
N MET A 134 10.97 2.01 4.33
CA MET A 134 10.56 0.75 3.73
C MET A 134 11.01 -0.37 4.67
N THR A 135 10.09 -1.24 5.03
CA THR A 135 10.29 -2.25 6.07
C THR A 135 9.62 -3.57 5.68
N SER A 136 10.36 -4.66 5.72
CA SER A 136 9.83 -6.02 5.71
C SER A 136 10.08 -6.68 7.08
N LEU A 137 9.77 -7.97 7.23
CA LEU A 137 10.14 -8.73 8.44
C LEU A 137 11.65 -8.99 8.53
N ASP A 138 12.40 -8.82 7.44
CA ASP A 138 13.83 -9.14 7.35
C ASP A 138 14.72 -7.90 7.18
N GLU A 139 14.18 -6.79 6.70
CA GLU A 139 14.98 -5.59 6.39
C GLU A 139 14.24 -4.28 6.61
N CYS A 140 15.02 -3.21 6.83
CA CYS A 140 14.47 -1.87 6.97
C CYS A 140 15.46 -0.81 6.46
N THR A 141 14.97 0.22 5.77
CA THR A 141 15.79 1.35 5.30
C THR A 141 16.13 2.39 6.36
N CYS A 142 15.83 2.14 7.64
CA CYS A 142 16.10 3.10 8.71
C CYS A 142 17.58 3.07 9.15
N PRO A 143 18.13 4.20 9.65
CA PRO A 143 19.52 4.27 10.10
C PRO A 143 19.90 3.30 11.23
N ASP A 144 18.95 2.86 12.05
CA ASP A 144 19.20 1.88 13.13
C ASP A 144 19.49 0.49 12.55
N PHE A 145 18.78 0.12 11.49
CA PHE A 145 18.99 -1.16 10.80
C PHE A 145 20.29 -1.13 10.00
N ASP A 146 20.52 -0.06 9.23
CA ASP A 146 21.74 0.13 8.43
C ASP A 146 23.03 -0.05 9.25
N LYS A 147 23.05 0.45 10.49
CA LYS A 147 24.21 0.35 11.38
C LYS A 147 24.39 -1.00 12.07
N ARG A 148 23.32 -1.77 12.27
CA ARG A 148 23.32 -2.94 13.17
C ARG A 148 23.00 -4.25 12.48
N SER A 149 22.30 -4.20 11.35
CA SER A 149 21.75 -5.34 10.63
C SER A 149 20.96 -6.29 11.55
N LYS A 150 20.14 -5.72 12.44
CA LYS A 150 19.30 -6.42 13.43
C LYS A 150 17.88 -5.83 13.43
N PRO A 151 16.87 -6.57 13.90
CA PRO A 151 15.50 -6.07 14.02
C PRO A 151 15.47 -4.70 14.71
N CYS A 152 15.00 -3.69 13.97
CA CYS A 152 14.78 -2.35 14.49
C CYS A 152 13.33 -2.22 14.97
N LYS A 153 12.99 -1.08 15.58
CA LYS A 153 11.62 -0.83 16.05
C LYS A 153 10.56 -0.93 14.94
N HIS A 154 10.89 -0.60 13.69
CA HIS A 154 9.93 -0.65 12.58
C HIS A 154 9.62 -2.09 12.16
N ILE A 155 10.61 -2.98 12.19
CA ILE A 155 10.42 -4.40 11.90
C ILE A 155 9.53 -5.02 12.99
N TYR A 156 9.80 -4.73 14.27
CA TYR A 156 8.94 -5.17 15.36
C TYR A 156 7.51 -4.62 15.24
N PHE A 157 7.36 -3.35 14.87
CA PHE A 157 6.05 -2.75 14.65
C PHE A 157 5.28 -3.47 13.54
N LEU A 158 5.94 -3.79 12.42
CA LEU A 158 5.33 -4.56 11.35
C LEU A 158 4.90 -5.96 11.82
N ALA A 159 5.76 -6.65 12.57
CA ALA A 159 5.46 -7.96 13.13
C ALA A 159 4.21 -7.90 14.05
N LEU A 160 4.14 -6.92 14.95
CA LEU A 160 2.97 -6.69 15.80
C LEU A 160 1.69 -6.48 14.98
N GLN A 161 1.76 -5.67 13.92
CA GLN A 161 0.60 -5.44 13.04
C GLN A 161 0.19 -6.70 12.29
N MET A 162 1.13 -7.57 11.95
CA MET A 162 0.84 -8.84 11.29
C MET A 162 0.22 -9.85 12.24
N GLY A 163 0.46 -9.76 13.55
CA GLY A 163 -0.15 -10.60 14.59
C GLY A 163 0.85 -11.29 15.52
N TYR A 164 2.14 -11.02 15.39
CA TYR A 164 3.14 -11.49 16.35
C TYR A 164 3.00 -10.77 17.69
N THR A 165 3.41 -11.43 18.76
CA THR A 165 3.30 -10.97 20.15
C THR A 165 4.65 -11.05 20.86
N SER A 166 4.75 -10.47 22.05
CA SER A 166 5.92 -10.64 22.91
C SER A 166 6.16 -12.11 23.26
N ASP A 167 5.10 -12.89 23.42
CA ASP A 167 5.20 -14.29 23.85
C ASP A 167 5.87 -15.14 22.77
N ASP A 168 5.65 -14.81 21.49
CA ASP A 168 6.32 -15.45 20.35
C ASP A 168 7.84 -15.23 20.36
N PHE A 169 8.35 -14.23 21.08
CA PHE A 169 9.78 -13.91 21.11
C PHE A 169 10.46 -14.25 22.43
N TYR A 170 9.72 -14.22 23.54
CA TYR A 170 10.27 -14.29 24.91
C TYR A 170 9.77 -15.48 25.71
N SER A 171 8.73 -16.17 25.26
CA SER A 171 8.24 -17.41 25.89
C SER A 171 8.75 -18.68 25.20
N CYS A 172 9.77 -18.49 24.36
CA CYS A 172 10.68 -19.52 23.88
C CYS A 172 12.00 -19.45 24.66
#